data_AF-A0A6A6V6Y2-F1
#
_entry.id   AF-A0A6A6V6Y2-F1
#
_cell.length_a   1.000
_cell.length_b   1.000
_cell.length_c   1.000
_cell.angle_alpha   90.00
_cell.angle_beta   90.00
_cell.angle_gamma   90.00
#
_symmetry.space_group_name_H-M   'P 1'
#
loop_
_entity.id
_entity.type
_entity.pdbx_description
1 polymer ?
#
loop_
_entity_poly.entity_id
_entity_poly.type
_entity_poly.pdbx_seq_one_letter_code
_entity_poly.pdbx_strand_id
1 'polypeptide(L)'
;MANDEADSSQDSPANSQPLIDTSHALRHSGAPPPSFTLLSTSMTRLATRTASSPETSIWRDIPEVVFRSHLVELEKRTNAVPLDAQVFPLPETGSKIAGKYVLPVHVEQQLADDFAFLSAVDEGAQSVAAACIEERASEGRITVRFASLDGVGGEGVVRALEEIGEALTVSSHPQDDSTPCPSRSEAQQRKNDQTTALFTHILHLHTLRLLARLRSQKWSKPKYLSKQHKKPLFRDFANLLHRVQFLYAKREAQNRRVVETLVEALSTIYTNFETTAPSSSDEFDALKELVSASYDFCLDVRIREFVERLERSVSNSTPTSQVASTIKTVRQIEKIGAYLRIAKALVETSRAYPELFRRKPGLEFLTPYQPVPTEIAYEEWAKSCHVHAEVTMVVFYELRAQRTRDEGEGERKEPRVMGTSKYHCYLCYLFLKHQGRFPPVNTHGRLYDQWTIPDLEEYGMEVRERMREVVRKVDAEVVRETVDLGGGEAEVRWRAEPMTSRQNLLLWEEGGGV
;
A
#
# COMPACT_ATOMS: atom_id res chain seq x y z
N MET A 1 -44.36 -48.46 20.53
CA MET A 1 -44.80 -49.46 21.52
C MET A 1 -43.97 -50.70 21.30
N ALA A 2 -43.27 -51.12 22.36
CA ALA A 2 -42.61 -52.42 22.60
C ALA A 2 -41.48 -52.82 21.61
N ASN A 3 -40.20 -52.87 22.03
CA ASN A 3 -39.54 -53.92 22.85
C ASN A 3 -39.24 -55.17 21.99
N ASP A 4 -38.13 -55.92 22.09
CA ASP A 4 -37.10 -56.08 23.12
C ASP A 4 -35.91 -56.87 22.53
N GLU A 5 -34.75 -56.77 23.20
CA GLU A 5 -33.74 -57.81 23.54
C GLU A 5 -33.27 -58.83 22.48
N ALA A 6 -31.98 -58.90 22.11
CA ALA A 6 -30.78 -59.37 22.84
C ALA A 6 -30.64 -60.91 22.94
N ASP A 7 -29.63 -61.48 22.24
CA ASP A 7 -28.78 -62.61 22.69
C ASP A 7 -27.62 -62.78 21.68
N SER A 8 -26.33 -62.64 22.05
CA SER A 8 -25.33 -63.70 22.36
C SER A 8 -25.33 -64.89 21.35
N SER A 9 -24.24 -65.46 20.83
CA SER A 9 -22.88 -65.70 21.34
C SER A 9 -21.96 -66.21 20.19
N GLN A 10 -20.66 -65.95 20.35
CA GLN A 10 -19.44 -66.66 19.89
C GLN A 10 -19.55 -67.89 18.94
N ASP A 11 -18.79 -67.89 17.83
CA ASP A 11 -17.60 -68.75 17.62
C ASP A 11 -17.00 -68.62 16.19
N SER A 12 -15.67 -68.57 16.11
CA SER A 12 -14.81 -68.80 14.91
C SER A 12 -14.34 -70.28 14.95
N PRO A 13 -13.87 -70.97 13.88
CA PRO A 13 -12.81 -70.50 12.97
C PRO A 13 -12.69 -71.10 11.53
N ALA A 14 -11.76 -70.50 10.78
CA ALA A 14 -10.78 -71.09 9.82
C ALA A 14 -11.16 -71.67 8.42
N ASN A 15 -10.19 -71.43 7.51
CA ASN A 15 -9.91 -72.03 6.19
C ASN A 15 -10.75 -71.53 4.99
N SER A 16 -10.20 -71.06 3.86
CA SER A 16 -9.02 -71.58 3.11
C SER A 16 -8.44 -70.54 2.12
N GLN A 17 -7.11 -70.60 1.97
CA GLN A 17 -6.17 -70.08 0.95
C GLN A 17 -6.55 -70.31 -0.55
N PRO A 18 -5.74 -69.98 -1.62
CA PRO A 18 -4.40 -69.33 -1.70
C PRO A 18 -4.04 -68.42 -2.95
N LEU A 19 -2.86 -67.76 -2.85
CA LEU A 19 -1.70 -67.65 -3.80
C LEU A 19 -1.67 -66.84 -5.14
N ILE A 20 -0.54 -66.09 -5.25
CA ILE A 20 0.35 -65.75 -6.42
C ILE A 20 -0.16 -64.65 -7.38
N ASP A 21 0.39 -63.43 -7.45
CA ASP A 21 1.77 -62.90 -7.71
C ASP A 21 2.03 -62.57 -9.19
N THR A 22 2.77 -61.47 -9.40
CA THR A 22 3.38 -60.89 -10.62
C THR A 22 2.45 -60.07 -11.54
N SER A 23 2.79 -58.90 -12.09
CA SER A 23 4.00 -58.07 -12.04
C SER A 23 3.73 -56.71 -12.74
N HIS A 24 4.64 -55.75 -12.51
CA HIS A 24 4.98 -54.59 -13.36
C HIS A 24 3.94 -53.49 -13.63
N ALA A 25 4.03 -52.40 -12.87
CA ALA A 25 3.68 -51.06 -13.36
C ALA A 25 4.82 -50.07 -13.06
N LEU A 26 5.38 -49.55 -14.14
CA LEU A 26 6.47 -48.57 -14.19
C LEU A 26 6.09 -47.27 -13.46
N ARG A 27 6.98 -46.85 -12.57
CA ARG A 27 6.99 -45.53 -11.95
C ARG A 27 7.39 -44.48 -12.99
N HIS A 28 6.49 -43.55 -13.30
CA HIS A 28 6.87 -42.21 -13.74
C HIS A 28 6.59 -41.24 -12.60
N SER A 29 7.67 -40.85 -11.92
CA SER A 29 7.72 -39.78 -10.94
C SER A 29 7.53 -38.44 -11.64
N GLY A 30 6.31 -37.92 -11.64
CA GLY A 30 6.05 -36.50 -11.89
C GLY A 30 6.23 -35.76 -10.57
N ALA A 31 7.36 -35.06 -10.42
CA ALA A 31 7.59 -34.17 -9.29
C ALA A 31 6.50 -33.07 -9.28
N PRO A 32 5.89 -32.76 -8.12
CA PRO A 32 5.03 -31.59 -8.01
C PRO A 32 5.85 -30.31 -8.24
N PRO A 33 5.28 -29.25 -8.83
CA PRO A 33 5.97 -27.98 -9.00
C PRO A 33 6.39 -27.43 -7.62
N PRO A 34 7.53 -26.72 -7.55
CA PRO A 34 8.09 -26.30 -6.27
C PRO A 34 7.10 -25.38 -5.55
N SER A 35 6.66 -25.82 -4.38
CA SER A 35 5.99 -24.97 -3.42
C SER A 35 7.00 -23.91 -3.00
N PHE A 36 6.76 -22.65 -3.37
CA PHE A 36 7.51 -21.49 -2.90
C PHE A 36 7.28 -21.33 -1.40
N THR A 37 8.03 -22.10 -0.62
CA THR A 37 8.24 -21.81 0.80
C THR A 37 9.24 -20.66 0.82
N LEU A 38 8.76 -19.46 1.10
CA LEU A 38 9.61 -18.30 1.35
C LEU A 38 10.56 -18.65 2.50
N LEU A 39 11.80 -19.00 2.17
CA LEU A 39 12.91 -18.93 3.10
C LEU A 39 13.10 -17.45 3.41
N SER A 40 12.50 -17.01 4.52
CA SER A 40 12.84 -15.74 5.14
C SER A 40 14.30 -15.82 5.54
N THR A 41 15.19 -15.29 4.70
CA THR A 41 16.50 -14.84 5.16
C THR A 41 16.23 -13.85 6.28
N SER A 42 16.50 -14.28 7.52
CA SER A 42 16.31 -13.48 8.72
C SER A 42 17.26 -12.29 8.65
N MET A 43 16.78 -11.17 8.07
CA MET A 43 17.46 -9.90 8.22
C MET A 43 17.46 -9.56 9.71
N THR A 44 18.64 -9.34 10.28
CA THR A 44 18.79 -8.99 11.69
C THR A 44 18.12 -7.64 11.92
N ARG A 45 16.97 -7.62 12.61
CA ARG A 45 16.24 -6.39 12.91
C ARG A 45 17.01 -5.50 13.88
N LEU A 46 16.91 -4.19 13.72
CA LEU A 46 17.53 -3.20 14.61
C LEU A 46 16.87 -3.20 15.99
N ALA A 47 17.65 -3.04 17.05
CA ALA A 47 17.12 -2.88 18.40
C ALA A 47 16.37 -1.55 18.53
N THR A 48 15.22 -1.57 19.18
CA THR A 48 14.31 -0.41 19.30
C THR A 48 14.53 0.41 20.57
N ARG A 49 15.21 -0.17 21.56
CA ARG A 49 15.52 0.45 22.86
C ARG A 49 17.00 0.24 23.15
N THR A 50 17.85 1.17 22.70
CA THR A 50 19.30 1.13 22.95
C THR A 50 19.78 2.22 23.90
N ALA A 51 18.97 3.25 24.17
CA ALA A 51 19.31 4.31 25.13
C ALA A 51 19.69 3.74 26.51
N SER A 52 20.88 4.09 26.98
CA SER A 52 21.56 3.51 28.15
C SER A 52 21.08 4.05 29.49
N SER A 53 20.37 5.19 29.51
CA SER A 53 19.91 5.83 30.75
C SER A 53 18.62 6.63 30.56
N PRO A 54 17.87 6.93 31.63
CA PRO A 54 16.72 7.83 31.57
C PRO A 54 17.08 9.22 31.00
N GLU A 55 18.29 9.71 31.25
CA GLU A 55 18.77 11.01 30.75
C GLU A 55 19.11 11.01 29.26
N THR A 56 19.32 9.84 28.65
CA THR A 56 19.55 9.70 27.21
C THR A 56 18.31 9.21 26.46
N SER A 57 17.23 8.88 27.17
CA SER A 57 15.97 8.44 26.58
C SER A 57 15.14 9.57 25.98
N ILE A 58 14.45 9.31 24.87
CA ILE A 58 13.42 10.20 24.31
C ILE A 58 12.14 10.24 25.17
N TRP A 59 11.96 9.25 26.05
CA TRP A 59 10.81 9.12 26.95
C TRP A 59 11.04 9.76 28.33
N ARG A 60 12.15 10.49 28.53
CA ARG A 60 12.49 11.18 29.78
C ARG A 60 11.36 12.09 30.27
N ASP A 61 10.82 12.85 29.34
CA ASP A 61 9.92 13.97 29.60
C ASP A 61 8.45 13.55 29.76
N ILE A 62 8.09 12.48 29.05
CA ILE A 62 6.80 11.81 29.12
C ILE A 62 7.09 10.31 29.16
N PRO A 63 6.92 9.65 30.31
CA PRO A 63 7.15 8.23 30.42
C PRO A 63 6.33 7.45 29.39
N GLU A 64 6.95 6.49 28.70
CA GLU A 64 6.31 5.71 27.64
C GLU A 64 4.99 5.06 28.09
N VAL A 65 4.94 4.62 29.36
CA VAL A 65 3.73 4.08 30.00
C VAL A 65 2.57 5.08 29.99
N VAL A 66 2.84 6.34 30.34
CA VAL A 66 1.83 7.42 30.38
C VAL A 66 1.32 7.71 28.97
N PHE A 67 2.25 7.87 28.01
CA PHE A 67 1.92 8.06 26.61
C PHE A 67 1.00 6.95 26.08
N ARG A 68 1.33 5.68 26.38
CA ARG A 68 0.52 4.52 25.98
C ARG A 68 -0.88 4.53 26.60
N SER A 69 -1.00 4.88 27.88
CA SER A 69 -2.30 5.02 28.52
C SER A 69 -3.17 6.09 27.87
N HIS A 70 -2.60 7.22 27.46
CA HIS A 70 -3.32 8.26 26.71
C HIS A 70 -3.79 7.76 25.34
N LEU A 71 -2.97 6.99 24.61
CA LEU A 71 -3.37 6.40 23.33
C LEU A 71 -4.57 5.46 23.48
N VAL A 72 -4.55 4.57 24.47
CA VAL A 72 -5.64 3.61 24.74
C VAL A 72 -6.93 4.35 25.12
N GLU A 73 -6.83 5.43 25.89
CA GLU A 73 -8.00 6.25 26.24
C GLU A 73 -8.59 6.94 25.00
N LEU A 74 -7.75 7.52 24.13
CA LEU A 74 -8.23 8.13 22.89
C LEU A 74 -8.84 7.07 21.95
N GLU A 75 -8.24 5.88 21.86
CA GLU A 75 -8.75 4.77 21.06
C GLU A 75 -10.17 4.38 21.49
N LYS A 76 -10.40 4.22 22.80
CA LYS A 76 -11.70 3.90 23.40
C LYS A 76 -12.76 4.93 23.03
N ARG A 77 -12.42 6.22 23.12
CA ARG A 77 -13.36 7.32 22.86
C ARG A 77 -13.69 7.50 21.39
N THR A 78 -12.75 7.22 20.51
CA THR A 78 -12.88 7.54 19.07
C THR A 78 -13.13 6.32 18.20
N ASN A 79 -13.27 5.13 18.80
CA ASN A 79 -13.27 3.85 18.08
C ASN A 79 -12.06 3.76 17.13
N ALA A 80 -10.90 4.21 17.63
CA ALA A 80 -9.63 4.32 16.92
C ALA A 80 -9.60 5.29 15.72
N VAL A 81 -10.53 6.24 15.57
CA VAL A 81 -10.53 7.22 14.48
C VAL A 81 -10.67 8.66 15.03
N PRO A 82 -9.61 9.20 15.65
CA PRO A 82 -9.60 10.55 16.22
C PRO A 82 -9.60 11.68 15.18
N LEU A 83 -9.43 11.38 13.88
CA LEU A 83 -9.39 12.37 12.81
C LEU A 83 -10.03 11.78 11.55
N ASP A 84 -10.76 12.59 10.79
CA ASP A 84 -11.23 12.17 9.47
C ASP A 84 -10.07 12.05 8.49
N ALA A 85 -10.27 11.27 7.43
CA ALA A 85 -9.27 11.19 6.38
C ALA A 85 -9.10 12.54 5.67
N GLN A 86 -7.85 12.96 5.49
CA GLN A 86 -7.50 14.26 4.92
C GLN A 86 -6.35 14.12 3.92
N VAL A 87 -6.32 15.03 2.96
CA VAL A 87 -5.22 15.24 2.03
C VAL A 87 -4.74 16.67 2.22
N PHE A 88 -3.42 16.84 2.30
CA PHE A 88 -2.78 18.13 2.53
C PHE A 88 -2.04 18.55 1.26
N PRO A 89 -2.01 19.85 0.93
CA PRO A 89 -1.24 20.34 -0.20
C PRO A 89 0.25 20.10 0.02
N LEU A 90 0.97 19.79 -1.05
CA LEU A 90 2.43 19.79 -1.03
C LEU A 90 2.96 21.20 -0.76
N PRO A 91 4.08 21.34 -0.03
CA PRO A 91 4.67 22.65 0.19
C PRO A 91 5.12 23.26 -1.16
N GLU A 92 4.83 24.54 -1.33
CA GLU A 92 5.34 25.29 -2.48
C GLU A 92 6.88 25.28 -2.46
N THR A 93 7.49 25.12 -3.64
CA THR A 93 8.94 25.15 -3.74
C THR A 93 9.41 26.58 -3.49
N GLY A 94 9.84 26.87 -2.27
CA GLY A 94 10.35 28.20 -1.92
C GLY A 94 11.54 28.60 -2.80
N SER A 95 11.71 29.90 -3.06
CA SER A 95 12.78 30.48 -3.89
C SER A 95 14.20 30.00 -3.51
N LYS A 96 14.42 29.59 -2.25
CA LYS A 96 15.71 29.05 -1.76
C LYS A 96 16.06 27.63 -2.24
N ILE A 97 15.09 26.87 -2.75
CA ILE A 97 15.28 25.48 -3.25
C ILE A 97 15.17 25.42 -4.79
N ALA A 98 14.66 26.48 -5.41
CA ALA A 98 14.56 26.59 -6.86
C ALA A 98 15.92 26.39 -7.54
N GLY A 99 15.97 25.51 -8.53
CA GLY A 99 17.20 25.15 -9.25
C GLY A 99 18.12 24.16 -8.53
N LYS A 100 17.86 23.82 -7.25
CA LYS A 100 18.64 22.79 -6.56
C LYS A 100 18.24 21.38 -7.00
N TYR A 101 16.97 21.13 -7.32
CA TYR A 101 16.45 19.81 -7.69
C TYR A 101 16.06 19.77 -9.17
N VAL A 102 16.19 18.59 -9.78
CA VAL A 102 15.76 18.32 -11.16
C VAL A 102 14.26 18.05 -11.18
N LEU A 103 13.76 17.22 -10.26
CA LEU A 103 12.33 16.91 -10.18
C LEU A 103 11.58 18.09 -9.53
N PRO A 104 10.39 18.46 -10.03
CA PRO A 104 9.40 19.18 -9.25
C PRO A 104 8.97 18.35 -8.02
N VAL A 105 8.59 19.02 -6.92
CA VAL A 105 8.21 18.34 -5.66
C VAL A 105 7.03 17.37 -5.87
N HIS A 106 6.05 17.74 -6.70
CA HIS A 106 4.91 16.88 -6.99
C HIS A 106 5.30 15.62 -7.77
N VAL A 107 6.30 15.70 -8.67
CA VAL A 107 6.83 14.54 -9.39
C VAL A 107 7.62 13.65 -8.43
N GLU A 108 8.41 14.23 -7.53
CA GLU A 108 9.12 13.48 -6.48
C GLU A 108 8.14 12.72 -5.58
N GLN A 109 7.07 13.38 -5.11
CA GLN A 109 6.03 12.75 -4.30
C GLN A 109 5.37 11.61 -5.06
N GLN A 110 5.00 11.85 -6.32
CA GLN A 110 4.34 10.83 -7.13
C GLN A 110 5.20 9.59 -7.34
N LEU A 111 6.47 9.82 -7.69
CA LEU A 111 7.44 8.76 -7.90
C LEU A 111 7.66 7.95 -6.61
N ALA A 112 7.76 8.64 -5.47
CA ALA A 112 7.88 8.01 -4.16
C ALA A 112 6.65 7.16 -3.81
N ASP A 113 5.43 7.68 -4.02
CA ASP A 113 4.18 6.93 -3.77
C ASP A 113 4.07 5.70 -4.69
N ASP A 114 4.47 5.83 -5.95
CA ASP A 114 4.44 4.74 -6.93
C ASP A 114 5.38 3.60 -6.53
N PHE A 115 6.62 3.93 -6.16
CA PHE A 115 7.56 2.93 -5.66
C PHE A 115 7.12 2.33 -4.32
N ALA A 116 6.61 3.13 -3.38
CA ALA A 116 6.08 2.62 -2.12
C ALA A 116 4.92 1.64 -2.38
N PHE A 117 4.00 1.98 -3.28
CA PHE A 117 2.89 1.11 -3.68
C PHE A 117 3.35 -0.20 -4.31
N LEU A 118 4.35 -0.16 -5.21
CA LEU A 118 4.90 -1.34 -5.89
C LEU A 118 5.70 -2.25 -4.93
N SER A 119 6.41 -1.68 -3.96
CA SER A 119 7.14 -2.47 -2.96
C SER A 119 6.23 -3.25 -1.99
N ALA A 120 4.99 -2.78 -1.83
CA ALA A 120 3.96 -3.45 -1.04
C ALA A 120 3.36 -4.61 -1.85
N VAL A 121 4.00 -5.78 -1.91
CA VAL A 121 3.49 -6.90 -2.73
C VAL A 121 2.45 -7.77 -2.03
N ASP A 122 2.35 -7.70 -0.70
CA ASP A 122 1.47 -8.55 0.10
C ASP A 122 0.25 -7.79 0.62
N GLU A 123 -0.72 -8.54 1.17
CA GLU A 123 -1.84 -8.00 1.91
C GLU A 123 -1.51 -7.82 3.40
N GLY A 124 -2.15 -6.86 4.06
CA GLY A 124 -2.03 -6.64 5.50
C GLY A 124 -1.21 -5.42 5.91
N ALA A 125 -0.98 -5.30 7.22
CA ALA A 125 -0.24 -4.18 7.83
C ALA A 125 1.27 -4.32 7.65
N GLN A 126 1.76 -5.56 7.58
CA GLN A 126 3.16 -5.89 7.37
C GLN A 126 3.72 -5.47 6.00
N SER A 127 2.84 -5.33 5.00
CA SER A 127 3.21 -4.89 3.65
C SER A 127 3.11 -3.37 3.46
N VAL A 128 2.89 -2.60 4.53
CA VAL A 128 2.94 -1.13 4.44
C VAL A 128 4.39 -0.70 4.25
N ALA A 129 4.59 0.20 3.28
CA ALA A 129 5.90 0.68 2.89
C ALA A 129 5.89 2.20 2.74
N ALA A 130 7.04 2.81 3.01
CA ALA A 130 7.35 4.19 2.71
C ALA A 130 8.54 4.23 1.77
N ALA A 131 8.60 5.22 0.90
CA ALA A 131 9.72 5.43 0.00
C ALA A 131 10.11 6.91 -0.09
N CYS A 132 11.39 7.16 -0.37
CA CYS A 132 11.93 8.48 -0.66
C CYS A 132 12.81 8.43 -1.91
N ILE A 133 12.83 9.53 -2.66
CA ILE A 133 13.65 9.68 -3.87
C ILE A 133 14.83 10.60 -3.58
N GLU A 134 16.03 10.11 -3.81
CA GLU A 134 17.26 10.90 -3.72
C GLU A 134 17.81 11.10 -5.14
N GLU A 135 17.88 12.34 -5.60
CA GLU A 135 18.44 12.65 -6.91
C GLU A 135 19.97 12.53 -6.89
N ARG A 136 20.52 11.80 -7.88
CA ARG A 136 21.96 11.74 -8.16
C ARG A 136 22.20 12.08 -9.63
N ALA A 137 21.87 13.32 -10.00
CA ALA A 137 21.91 13.78 -11.39
C ALA A 137 23.30 13.64 -12.03
N SER A 138 24.38 13.87 -11.29
CA SER A 138 25.76 13.65 -11.77
C SER A 138 26.09 12.18 -12.04
N GLU A 139 25.50 11.27 -11.27
CA GLU A 139 25.60 9.82 -11.49
C GLU A 139 24.63 9.31 -12.58
N GLY A 140 23.74 10.17 -13.08
CA GLY A 140 22.75 9.82 -14.09
C GLY A 140 21.63 8.91 -13.57
N ARG A 141 21.35 8.90 -12.26
CA ARG A 141 20.37 8.02 -11.63
C ARG A 141 19.61 8.67 -10.47
N ILE A 142 18.52 8.06 -10.07
CA ILE A 142 17.91 8.24 -8.74
C ILE A 142 18.31 7.11 -7.79
N THR A 143 18.23 7.36 -6.50
CA THR A 143 18.14 6.30 -5.48
C THR A 143 16.73 6.30 -4.90
N VAL A 144 16.08 5.14 -4.92
CA VAL A 144 14.82 4.90 -4.23
C VAL A 144 15.13 4.18 -2.93
N ARG A 145 14.84 4.85 -1.82
CA ARG A 145 15.02 4.28 -0.48
C ARG A 145 13.69 3.81 0.05
N PHE A 146 13.63 2.59 0.56
CA PHE A 146 12.42 1.99 1.11
C PHE A 146 12.53 1.74 2.61
N ALA A 147 11.40 1.88 3.30
CA ALA A 147 11.19 1.39 4.65
C ALA A 147 9.89 0.60 4.70
N SER A 148 9.84 -0.45 5.52
CA SER A 148 8.61 -1.20 5.81
C SER A 148 8.73 -1.86 7.19
N LEU A 149 7.63 -2.40 7.70
CA LEU A 149 7.59 -3.00 9.04
C LEU A 149 8.37 -4.32 9.12
N ASP A 150 8.33 -5.14 8.07
CA ASP A 150 8.92 -6.48 8.03
C ASP A 150 10.10 -6.61 7.05
N GLY A 151 10.61 -5.48 6.54
CA GLY A 151 11.52 -5.44 5.39
C GLY A 151 10.73 -5.46 4.09
N VAL A 152 11.27 -4.88 3.02
CA VAL A 152 10.65 -5.04 1.70
C VAL A 152 10.90 -6.47 1.27
N GLY A 153 9.88 -7.10 0.67
CA GLY A 153 9.79 -8.55 0.49
C GLY A 153 11.07 -9.21 -0.05
N GLY A 154 11.18 -10.52 0.17
CA GLY A 154 12.39 -11.29 -0.14
C GLY A 154 12.91 -11.14 -1.57
N GLU A 155 14.05 -11.76 -1.88
CA GLU A 155 14.84 -11.56 -3.11
C GLU A 155 14.03 -11.40 -4.42
N GLY A 156 12.90 -12.10 -4.57
CA GLY A 156 11.99 -11.95 -5.71
C GLY A 156 11.39 -10.54 -5.90
N VAL A 157 11.03 -9.84 -4.81
CA VAL A 157 10.50 -8.46 -4.89
C VAL A 157 11.59 -7.49 -5.28
N VAL A 158 12.77 -7.61 -4.67
CA VAL A 158 13.93 -6.78 -5.01
C VAL A 158 14.28 -6.96 -6.49
N ARG A 159 14.37 -8.20 -6.97
CA ARG A 159 14.64 -8.49 -8.39
C ARG A 159 13.57 -7.89 -9.32
N ALA A 160 12.29 -7.97 -8.97
CA ALA A 160 11.24 -7.40 -9.79
C ALA A 160 11.28 -5.86 -9.82
N LEU A 161 11.57 -5.20 -8.68
CA LEU A 161 11.78 -3.75 -8.64
C LEU A 161 13.03 -3.34 -9.44
N GLU A 162 14.05 -4.18 -9.46
CA GLU A 162 15.23 -4.00 -10.29
C GLU A 162 14.93 -4.10 -11.79
N GLU A 163 14.11 -5.08 -12.21
CA GLU A 163 13.63 -5.20 -13.60
C GLU A 163 12.80 -3.97 -14.01
N ILE A 164 11.98 -3.44 -13.10
CA ILE A 164 11.28 -2.16 -13.30
C ILE A 164 12.29 -1.04 -13.53
N GLY A 165 13.32 -0.92 -12.69
CA GLY A 165 14.38 0.08 -12.84
C GLY A 165 15.15 -0.03 -14.17
N GLU A 166 15.39 -1.24 -14.65
CA GLU A 166 15.99 -1.50 -15.96
C GLU A 166 15.08 -1.01 -17.10
N ALA A 167 13.79 -1.34 -17.05
CA ALA A 167 12.81 -0.86 -18.03
C ALA A 167 12.73 0.68 -18.08
N LEU A 168 12.85 1.35 -16.92
CA LEU A 168 12.89 2.81 -16.87
C LEU A 168 14.16 3.37 -17.52
N THR A 169 15.30 2.72 -17.34
CA THR A 169 16.56 3.10 -17.99
C THR A 169 16.44 3.03 -19.50
N VAL A 170 15.93 1.90 -20.02
CA VAL A 170 15.66 1.70 -21.45
C VAL A 170 14.70 2.77 -22.00
N SER A 171 13.67 3.13 -21.24
CA SER A 171 12.70 4.15 -21.66
C SER A 171 13.26 5.57 -21.72
N SER A 172 14.31 5.87 -20.94
CA SER A 172 14.93 7.20 -20.85
C SER A 172 15.93 7.50 -21.96
N HIS A 173 16.47 6.46 -22.62
CA HIS A 173 17.52 6.66 -23.61
C HIS A 173 17.01 7.49 -24.80
N PRO A 174 17.68 8.61 -25.12
CA PRO A 174 17.42 9.31 -26.35
C PRO A 174 17.75 8.38 -27.52
N GLN A 175 16.97 8.50 -28.59
CA GLN A 175 17.17 7.71 -29.79
C GLN A 175 18.56 7.98 -30.36
N ASP A 176 19.22 6.92 -30.83
CA ASP A 176 20.55 6.98 -31.44
C ASP A 176 20.55 8.02 -32.58
N ASP A 177 21.50 8.97 -32.55
CA ASP A 177 21.60 10.12 -33.47
C ASP A 177 21.73 9.69 -34.95
N SER A 178 22.00 8.40 -35.20
CA SER A 178 22.09 7.77 -36.50
C SER A 178 20.73 7.36 -37.12
N THR A 179 19.64 7.38 -36.34
CA THR A 179 18.30 7.07 -36.86
C THR A 179 17.53 8.34 -37.26
N PRO A 180 16.76 8.31 -38.37
CA PRO A 180 15.85 9.39 -38.73
C PRO A 180 14.93 9.76 -37.56
N CYS A 181 14.70 11.06 -37.38
CA CYS A 181 13.79 11.57 -36.34
C CYS A 181 12.44 10.86 -36.49
N PRO A 182 11.98 10.11 -35.46
CA PRO A 182 10.78 9.31 -35.57
C PRO A 182 9.58 10.22 -35.80
N SER A 183 8.65 9.76 -36.61
CA SER A 183 7.35 10.42 -36.71
C SER A 183 6.69 10.47 -35.32
N ARG A 184 5.81 11.44 -35.11
CA ARG A 184 5.04 11.55 -33.86
C ARG A 184 4.28 10.26 -33.53
N SER A 185 3.79 9.55 -34.54
CA SER A 185 3.15 8.24 -34.40
C SER A 185 4.10 7.16 -33.90
N GLU A 186 5.33 7.09 -34.43
CA GLU A 186 6.32 6.09 -33.99
C GLU A 186 6.81 6.35 -32.56
N ALA A 187 7.03 7.62 -32.21
CA ALA A 187 7.41 7.99 -30.83
C ALA A 187 6.31 7.61 -29.83
N GLN A 188 5.04 7.84 -30.19
CA GLN A 188 3.89 7.45 -29.37
C GLN A 188 3.75 5.93 -29.27
N GLN A 189 3.94 5.20 -30.37
CA GLN A 189 3.88 3.74 -30.38
C GLN A 189 4.96 3.15 -29.46
N ARG A 190 6.20 3.62 -29.56
CA ARG A 190 7.30 3.17 -28.69
C ARG A 190 7.00 3.42 -27.21
N LYS A 191 6.44 4.59 -26.86
CA LYS A 191 6.00 4.87 -25.49
C LYS A 191 4.95 3.86 -25.03
N ASN A 192 3.97 3.54 -25.89
CA ASN A 192 2.93 2.56 -25.59
C ASN A 192 3.51 1.15 -25.41
N ASP A 193 4.47 0.74 -26.25
CA ASP A 193 5.14 -0.56 -26.16
C ASP A 193 5.95 -0.67 -24.86
N GLN A 194 6.72 0.37 -24.51
CA GLN A 194 7.47 0.46 -23.26
C GLN A 194 6.55 0.40 -22.04
N THR A 195 5.44 1.14 -22.08
CA THR A 195 4.40 1.10 -21.05
C THR A 195 3.84 -0.31 -20.91
N THR A 196 3.53 -0.97 -22.02
CA THR A 196 2.95 -2.32 -22.05
C THR A 196 3.91 -3.37 -21.49
N ALA A 197 5.21 -3.24 -21.80
CA ALA A 197 6.25 -4.10 -21.25
C ALA A 197 6.37 -3.91 -19.73
N LEU A 198 6.53 -2.65 -19.26
CA LEU A 198 6.62 -2.35 -17.83
C LEU A 198 5.37 -2.78 -17.07
N PHE A 199 4.19 -2.55 -17.63
CA PHE A 199 2.92 -2.96 -17.06
C PHE A 199 2.85 -4.48 -16.86
N THR A 200 3.33 -5.25 -17.83
CA THR A 200 3.43 -6.72 -17.73
C THR A 200 4.31 -7.15 -16.56
N HIS A 201 5.49 -6.55 -16.39
CA HIS A 201 6.38 -6.84 -15.23
C HIS A 201 5.70 -6.51 -13.90
N ILE A 202 5.05 -5.34 -13.81
CA ILE A 202 4.31 -4.92 -12.62
C ILE A 202 3.19 -5.91 -12.28
N LEU A 203 2.42 -6.38 -13.28
CA LEU A 203 1.35 -7.34 -13.03
C LEU A 203 1.88 -8.68 -12.54
N HIS A 204 2.97 -9.20 -13.12
CA HIS A 204 3.58 -10.44 -12.65
C HIS A 204 4.01 -10.36 -11.18
N LEU A 205 4.61 -9.24 -10.78
CA LEU A 205 4.99 -8.99 -9.38
C LEU A 205 3.77 -8.98 -8.44
N HIS A 206 2.64 -8.48 -8.91
CA HIS A 206 1.47 -8.21 -8.07
C HIS A 206 0.30 -9.18 -8.24
N THR A 207 0.44 -10.28 -9.00
CA THR A 207 -0.64 -11.25 -9.23
C THR A 207 -1.36 -11.66 -7.94
N LEU A 208 -0.62 -12.06 -6.90
CA LEU A 208 -1.22 -12.49 -5.63
C LEU A 208 -1.99 -11.37 -4.93
N ARG A 209 -1.44 -10.15 -4.93
CA ARG A 209 -2.11 -8.97 -4.36
C ARG A 209 -3.35 -8.59 -5.14
N LEU A 210 -3.30 -8.68 -6.47
CA LEU A 210 -4.44 -8.42 -7.35
C LEU A 210 -5.55 -9.43 -7.11
N LEU A 211 -5.24 -10.72 -7.05
CA LEU A 211 -6.21 -11.77 -6.68
C LEU A 211 -6.86 -11.50 -5.32
N ALA A 212 -6.07 -11.06 -4.33
CA ALA A 212 -6.58 -10.66 -3.03
C ALA A 212 -7.52 -9.44 -3.10
N ARG A 213 -7.14 -8.43 -3.88
CA ARG A 213 -7.94 -7.22 -4.11
C ARG A 213 -9.25 -7.52 -4.84
N LEU A 214 -9.23 -8.45 -5.78
CA LEU A 214 -10.40 -8.98 -6.47
C LEU A 214 -11.28 -9.83 -5.56
N ARG A 215 -10.75 -10.26 -4.39
CA ARG A 215 -11.36 -11.30 -3.55
C ARG A 215 -11.68 -12.53 -4.41
N SER A 216 -10.77 -12.83 -5.32
CA SER A 216 -10.99 -13.83 -6.35
C SER A 216 -11.15 -15.22 -5.74
N GLN A 217 -11.96 -16.05 -6.37
CA GLN A 217 -12.06 -17.47 -5.98
C GLN A 217 -10.74 -18.22 -6.22
N LYS A 218 -9.89 -17.67 -7.09
CA LYS A 218 -8.57 -18.19 -7.42
C LYS A 218 -7.50 -17.82 -6.39
N TRP A 219 -7.84 -17.00 -5.39
CA TRP A 219 -6.90 -16.57 -4.37
C TRP A 219 -6.82 -17.56 -3.20
N SER A 220 -5.64 -18.15 -3.01
CA SER A 220 -5.32 -18.91 -1.80
C SER A 220 -5.10 -17.98 -0.62
N LYS A 221 -6.11 -17.90 0.25
CA LYS A 221 -6.12 -16.96 1.36
C LYS A 221 -5.10 -17.31 2.45
N PRO A 222 -4.27 -16.36 2.90
CA PRO A 222 -3.37 -16.57 4.04
C PRO A 222 -4.11 -16.91 5.33
N LYS A 223 -3.49 -17.74 6.19
CA LYS A 223 -4.09 -18.21 7.46
C LYS A 223 -4.60 -17.07 8.35
N TYR A 224 -3.84 -15.97 8.46
CA TYR A 224 -4.21 -14.81 9.28
C TYR A 224 -5.45 -14.05 8.75
N LEU A 225 -5.84 -14.27 7.49
CA LEU A 225 -7.07 -13.71 6.90
C LEU A 225 -8.20 -14.73 6.78
N SER A 226 -7.98 -16.00 7.12
CA SER A 226 -8.94 -17.11 6.94
C SER A 226 -10.33 -16.81 7.50
N LYS A 227 -10.41 -16.10 8.63
CA LYS A 227 -11.66 -15.74 9.32
C LYS A 227 -12.53 -14.70 8.59
N GLN A 228 -12.00 -13.99 7.60
CA GLN A 228 -12.79 -12.98 6.86
C GLN A 228 -13.51 -13.63 5.66
N HIS A 229 -14.79 -13.93 5.75
CA HIS A 229 -15.56 -14.35 4.57
C HIS A 229 -15.99 -13.11 3.77
N LYS A 230 -15.32 -12.85 2.64
CA LYS A 230 -15.72 -11.79 1.70
C LYS A 230 -16.08 -12.42 0.36
N LYS A 231 -17.25 -12.07 -0.17
CA LYS A 231 -17.64 -12.46 -1.53
C LYS A 231 -16.71 -11.82 -2.57
N PRO A 232 -16.52 -12.45 -3.75
CA PRO A 232 -15.74 -11.88 -4.84
C PRO A 232 -16.20 -10.48 -5.25
N LEU A 233 -15.26 -9.64 -5.69
CA LEU A 233 -15.52 -8.23 -6.01
C LEU A 233 -16.55 -8.04 -7.12
N PHE A 234 -16.58 -8.92 -8.13
CA PHE A 234 -17.58 -8.84 -9.21
C PHE A 234 -19.04 -8.93 -8.68
N ARG A 235 -19.25 -9.60 -7.54
CA ARG A 235 -20.57 -9.70 -6.89
C ARG A 235 -21.05 -8.39 -6.24
N ASP A 236 -20.22 -7.33 -6.25
CA ASP A 236 -20.62 -5.99 -5.78
C ASP A 236 -21.18 -5.10 -6.88
N PHE A 237 -21.03 -5.46 -8.16
CA PHE A 237 -21.50 -4.64 -9.29
C PHE A 237 -23.01 -4.47 -9.31
N ALA A 238 -23.78 -5.45 -8.82
CA ALA A 238 -25.22 -5.30 -8.65
C ALA A 238 -25.60 -4.12 -7.73
N ASN A 239 -24.81 -3.89 -6.67
CA ASN A 239 -25.01 -2.75 -5.78
C ASN A 239 -24.54 -1.43 -6.42
N LEU A 240 -23.49 -1.45 -7.25
CA LEU A 240 -23.10 -0.28 -8.04
C LEU A 240 -24.24 0.13 -8.98
N LEU A 241 -24.76 -0.82 -9.77
CA LEU A 241 -25.82 -0.59 -10.73
C LEU A 241 -27.07 -0.05 -10.03
N HIS A 242 -27.48 -0.67 -8.93
CA HIS A 242 -28.58 -0.19 -8.10
C HIS A 242 -28.37 1.27 -7.69
N ARG A 243 -27.18 1.67 -7.23
CA ARG A 243 -26.91 3.08 -6.85
C ARG A 243 -26.98 4.07 -7.98
N VAL A 244 -26.57 3.68 -9.19
CA VAL A 244 -26.77 4.52 -10.39
C VAL A 244 -28.26 4.85 -10.56
N GLN A 245 -29.16 3.90 -10.30
CA GLN A 245 -30.60 4.13 -10.44
C GLN A 245 -31.18 5.14 -9.45
N PHE A 246 -30.59 5.26 -8.25
CA PHE A 246 -31.05 6.18 -7.21
C PHE A 246 -30.42 7.58 -7.32
N LEU A 247 -29.18 7.68 -7.80
CA LEU A 247 -28.46 8.96 -7.85
C LEU A 247 -28.81 9.83 -9.06
N TYR A 248 -29.46 9.25 -10.07
CA TYR A 248 -29.86 9.97 -11.28
C TYR A 248 -31.38 10.13 -11.34
N ALA A 249 -31.84 11.36 -11.56
CA ALA A 249 -33.27 11.65 -11.70
C ALA A 249 -33.82 11.16 -13.06
N LYS A 250 -35.15 11.05 -13.17
CA LYS A 250 -35.83 10.64 -14.42
C LYS A 250 -35.45 11.50 -15.63
N ARG A 251 -35.20 12.81 -15.41
CA ARG A 251 -34.78 13.75 -16.47
C ARG A 251 -33.35 13.50 -16.99
N GLU A 252 -32.55 12.73 -16.25
CA GLU A 252 -31.16 12.40 -16.58
C GLU A 252 -31.04 10.96 -17.13
N ALA A 253 -32.14 10.41 -17.66
CA ALA A 253 -32.20 9.01 -18.09
C ALA A 253 -31.12 8.64 -19.11
N GLN A 254 -30.68 9.56 -19.97
CA GLN A 254 -29.61 9.32 -20.92
C GLN A 254 -28.26 9.11 -20.21
N ASN A 255 -27.86 10.04 -19.33
CA ASN A 255 -26.61 9.92 -18.56
C ASN A 255 -26.62 8.67 -17.68
N ARG A 256 -27.76 8.41 -17.02
CA ARG A 256 -27.98 7.19 -16.23
C ARG A 256 -27.70 5.93 -17.06
N ARG A 257 -28.30 5.80 -18.25
CA ARG A 257 -28.10 4.63 -19.13
C ARG A 257 -26.64 4.44 -19.52
N VAL A 258 -25.93 5.53 -19.81
CA VAL A 258 -24.51 5.44 -20.17
C VAL A 258 -23.68 4.92 -18.99
N VAL A 259 -23.91 5.43 -17.78
CA VAL A 259 -23.22 4.94 -16.58
C VAL A 259 -23.58 3.47 -16.30
N GLU A 260 -24.85 3.08 -16.44
CA GLU A 260 -25.30 1.68 -16.33
C GLU A 260 -24.52 0.79 -17.32
N THR A 261 -24.43 1.18 -18.60
CA THR A 261 -23.68 0.44 -19.63
C THR A 261 -22.19 0.30 -19.29
N LEU A 262 -21.54 1.36 -18.79
CA LEU A 262 -20.13 1.30 -18.39
C LEU A 262 -19.91 0.35 -17.20
N VAL A 263 -20.81 0.38 -16.21
CA VAL A 263 -20.76 -0.53 -15.05
C VAL A 263 -20.99 -1.98 -15.48
N GLU A 264 -21.93 -2.23 -16.39
CA GLU A 264 -22.23 -3.56 -16.92
C GLU A 264 -21.08 -4.13 -17.77
N ALA A 265 -20.46 -3.30 -18.62
CA ALA A 265 -19.30 -3.67 -19.40
C ALA A 265 -18.13 -4.10 -18.50
N LEU A 266 -17.81 -3.30 -17.47
CA LEU A 266 -16.77 -3.66 -16.52
C LEU A 266 -17.14 -4.91 -15.69
N SER A 267 -18.41 -5.05 -15.29
CA SER A 267 -18.90 -6.25 -14.60
C SER A 267 -18.69 -7.52 -15.43
N THR A 268 -18.85 -7.42 -16.76
CA THR A 268 -18.65 -8.54 -17.68
C THR A 268 -17.19 -8.97 -17.70
N ILE A 269 -16.26 -8.03 -17.81
CA ILE A 269 -14.81 -8.30 -17.79
C ILE A 269 -14.40 -8.96 -16.47
N TYR A 270 -14.89 -8.46 -15.33
CA TYR A 270 -14.64 -9.05 -14.01
C TYR A 270 -15.20 -10.48 -13.89
N THR A 271 -16.38 -10.72 -14.45
CA THR A 271 -16.99 -12.06 -14.46
C THR A 271 -16.20 -13.01 -15.34
N ASN A 272 -15.78 -12.56 -16.54
CA ASN A 272 -14.97 -13.34 -17.46
C ASN A 272 -13.68 -13.80 -16.79
N PHE A 273 -12.95 -12.89 -16.13
CA PHE A 273 -11.74 -13.24 -15.38
C PHE A 273 -11.97 -14.33 -14.34
N GLU A 274 -13.07 -14.26 -13.57
CA GLU A 274 -13.38 -15.29 -12.55
C GLU A 274 -13.75 -16.64 -13.19
N THR A 275 -14.33 -16.64 -14.39
CA THR A 275 -14.67 -17.87 -15.12
C THR A 275 -13.54 -18.46 -15.95
N THR A 276 -12.50 -17.68 -16.27
CA THR A 276 -11.31 -18.18 -16.98
C THR A 276 -10.61 -19.26 -16.15
N ALA A 277 -10.29 -20.39 -16.76
CA ALA A 277 -9.67 -21.51 -16.08
C ALA A 277 -8.36 -21.09 -15.37
N PRO A 278 -8.18 -21.45 -14.08
CA PRO A 278 -6.94 -21.17 -13.36
C PRO A 278 -5.73 -21.78 -14.06
N SER A 279 -4.60 -21.07 -14.05
CA SER A 279 -3.32 -21.47 -14.65
C SER A 279 -3.38 -21.72 -16.16
N SER A 280 -4.42 -21.24 -16.86
CA SER A 280 -4.45 -21.21 -18.32
C SER A 280 -3.51 -20.12 -18.87
N SER A 281 -3.09 -20.24 -20.13
CA SER A 281 -2.36 -19.17 -20.83
C SER A 281 -3.12 -17.85 -20.77
N ASP A 282 -4.45 -17.94 -20.84
CA ASP A 282 -5.34 -16.80 -21.02
C ASP A 282 -5.68 -16.11 -19.69
N GLU A 283 -5.37 -16.72 -18.55
CA GLU A 283 -5.68 -16.13 -17.24
C GLU A 283 -4.94 -14.80 -17.03
N PHE A 284 -3.66 -14.77 -17.40
CA PHE A 284 -2.85 -13.58 -17.21
C PHE A 284 -3.27 -12.47 -18.18
N ASP A 285 -3.63 -12.82 -19.41
CA ASP A 285 -4.17 -11.86 -20.38
C ASP A 285 -5.53 -11.30 -19.92
N ALA A 286 -6.41 -12.15 -19.36
CA ALA A 286 -7.67 -11.71 -18.76
C ALA A 286 -7.44 -10.78 -17.55
N LEU A 287 -6.42 -11.05 -16.71
CA LEU A 287 -6.05 -10.15 -15.62
C LEU A 287 -5.57 -8.80 -16.15
N LYS A 288 -4.75 -8.81 -17.21
CA LYS A 288 -4.23 -7.61 -17.86
C LYS A 288 -5.35 -6.77 -18.48
N GLU A 289 -6.30 -7.40 -19.16
CA GLU A 289 -7.50 -6.76 -19.68
C GLU A 289 -8.33 -6.15 -18.55
N LEU A 290 -8.57 -6.91 -17.47
CA LEU A 290 -9.33 -6.45 -16.31
C LEU A 290 -8.71 -5.20 -15.68
N VAL A 291 -7.40 -5.19 -15.47
CA VAL A 291 -6.70 -4.04 -14.89
C VAL A 291 -6.78 -2.83 -15.81
N SER A 292 -6.63 -3.04 -17.12
CA SER A 292 -6.73 -1.97 -18.12
C SER A 292 -8.14 -1.37 -18.17
N ALA A 293 -9.17 -2.22 -18.22
CA ALA A 293 -10.57 -1.78 -18.19
C ALA A 293 -10.92 -1.06 -16.89
N SER A 294 -10.33 -1.47 -15.76
CA SER A 294 -10.52 -0.79 -14.47
C SER A 294 -9.92 0.62 -14.47
N TYR A 295 -8.77 0.80 -15.12
CA TYR A 295 -8.14 2.11 -15.31
C TYR A 295 -9.00 3.01 -16.19
N ASP A 296 -9.43 2.52 -17.37
CA ASP A 296 -10.25 3.29 -18.30
C ASP A 296 -11.61 3.66 -17.69
N PHE A 297 -12.23 2.73 -16.95
CA PHE A 297 -13.46 2.98 -16.20
C PHE A 297 -13.31 4.13 -15.20
N CYS A 298 -12.18 4.20 -14.48
CA CYS A 298 -11.96 5.27 -13.50
C CYS A 298 -11.70 6.63 -14.13
N LEU A 299 -11.16 6.68 -15.35
CA LEU A 299 -10.92 7.93 -16.08
C LEU A 299 -12.15 8.45 -16.81
N ASP A 300 -13.15 7.61 -17.07
CA ASP A 300 -14.37 8.04 -17.74
C ASP A 300 -15.07 9.16 -16.96
N VAL A 301 -15.25 10.32 -17.59
CA VAL A 301 -15.83 11.52 -16.98
C VAL A 301 -17.19 11.25 -16.33
N ARG A 302 -17.99 10.33 -16.89
CA ARG A 302 -19.34 10.00 -16.41
C ARG A 302 -19.28 9.13 -15.16
N ILE A 303 -18.28 8.25 -15.08
CA ILE A 303 -18.02 7.47 -13.87
C ILE A 303 -17.52 8.37 -12.75
N ARG A 304 -16.63 9.31 -13.07
CA ARG A 304 -16.13 10.28 -12.10
C ARG A 304 -17.24 11.15 -11.54
N GLU A 305 -18.12 11.67 -12.39
CA GLU A 305 -19.31 12.40 -11.97
C GLU A 305 -20.21 11.54 -11.06
N PHE A 306 -20.44 10.27 -11.43
CA PHE A 306 -21.20 9.33 -10.60
C PHE A 306 -20.58 9.14 -9.21
N VAL A 307 -19.26 8.97 -9.13
CA VAL A 307 -18.54 8.81 -7.86
C VAL A 307 -18.58 10.07 -7.03
N GLU A 308 -18.40 11.24 -7.65
CA GLU A 308 -18.48 12.52 -6.95
C GLU A 308 -19.89 12.73 -6.38
N ARG A 309 -20.95 12.40 -7.13
CA ARG A 309 -22.33 12.39 -6.63
C ARG A 309 -22.51 11.43 -5.45
N LEU A 310 -21.92 10.24 -5.54
CA LEU A 310 -21.97 9.23 -4.48
C LEU A 310 -21.29 9.73 -3.19
N GLU A 311 -20.10 10.33 -3.29
CA GLU A 311 -19.38 10.87 -2.12
C GLU A 311 -20.09 12.10 -1.56
N ARG A 312 -20.58 13.02 -2.40
CA ARG A 312 -21.37 14.19 -1.97
C ARG A 312 -22.63 13.79 -1.21
N SER A 313 -23.26 12.66 -1.57
CA SER A 313 -24.48 12.16 -0.89
C SER A 313 -24.28 11.82 0.59
N VAL A 314 -23.03 11.72 1.06
CA VAL A 314 -22.67 11.37 2.44
C VAL A 314 -21.70 12.36 3.09
N SER A 315 -21.47 13.51 2.45
CA SER A 315 -20.52 14.53 2.92
C SER A 315 -20.82 15.11 4.30
N ASN A 316 -22.10 15.14 4.70
CA ASN A 316 -22.56 15.71 5.98
C ASN A 316 -23.27 14.68 6.88
N SER A 317 -23.15 13.38 6.59
CA SER A 317 -23.88 12.34 7.32
C SER A 317 -23.20 10.98 7.21
N THR A 318 -23.28 10.15 8.26
CA THR A 318 -22.79 8.78 8.20
C THR A 318 -23.43 8.00 7.04
N PRO A 319 -22.63 7.42 6.13
CA PRO A 319 -23.17 6.69 4.99
C PRO A 319 -23.93 5.45 5.44
N THR A 320 -25.03 5.14 4.76
CA THR A 320 -25.70 3.82 4.93
C THR A 320 -24.72 2.69 4.57
N SER A 321 -24.92 1.50 5.14
CA SER A 321 -24.06 0.33 4.88
C SER A 321 -23.88 0.03 3.39
N GLN A 322 -24.95 0.18 2.62
CA GLN A 322 -24.94 -0.05 1.18
C GLN A 322 -24.19 1.04 0.41
N VAL A 323 -24.31 2.32 0.77
CA VAL A 323 -23.54 3.42 0.16
C VAL A 323 -22.06 3.29 0.50
N ALA A 324 -21.74 3.02 1.77
CA ALA A 324 -20.38 2.73 2.21
C ALA A 324 -19.79 1.54 1.43
N SER A 325 -20.58 0.50 1.17
CA SER A 325 -20.16 -0.63 0.33
C SER A 325 -19.93 -0.24 -1.13
N THR A 326 -20.74 0.64 -1.71
CA THR A 326 -20.55 1.13 -3.09
C THR A 326 -19.26 1.94 -3.21
N ILE A 327 -19.02 2.88 -2.28
CA ILE A 327 -17.77 3.67 -2.23
C ILE A 327 -16.56 2.73 -2.11
N LYS A 328 -16.66 1.70 -1.26
CA LYS A 328 -15.63 0.64 -1.14
C LYS A 328 -15.34 -0.04 -2.47
N THR A 329 -16.38 -0.45 -3.19
CA THR A 329 -16.25 -1.15 -4.47
C THR A 329 -15.53 -0.28 -5.49
N VAL A 330 -15.93 0.99 -5.64
CA VAL A 330 -15.30 1.89 -6.63
C VAL A 330 -13.83 2.17 -6.26
N ARG A 331 -13.52 2.47 -4.99
CA ARG A 331 -12.13 2.66 -4.53
C ARG A 331 -11.27 1.41 -4.73
N GLN A 332 -11.87 0.22 -4.69
CA GLN A 332 -11.18 -1.04 -4.95
C GLN A 332 -10.90 -1.24 -6.45
N ILE A 333 -11.86 -0.94 -7.33
CA ILE A 333 -11.66 -0.93 -8.79
C ILE A 333 -10.52 0.03 -9.15
N GLU A 334 -10.52 1.20 -8.53
CA GLU A 334 -9.50 2.21 -8.74
C GLU A 334 -8.11 1.76 -8.26
N LYS A 335 -8.03 1.00 -7.15
CA LYS A 335 -6.76 0.37 -6.69
C LYS A 335 -6.25 -0.65 -7.71
N ILE A 336 -7.15 -1.33 -8.42
CA ILE A 336 -6.79 -2.26 -9.48
C ILE A 336 -6.28 -1.49 -10.70
N GLY A 337 -7.02 -0.49 -11.19
CA GLY A 337 -6.61 0.36 -12.31
C GLY A 337 -5.29 1.13 -12.08
N ALA A 338 -4.94 1.40 -10.82
CA ALA A 338 -3.72 2.11 -10.46
C ALA A 338 -2.43 1.44 -10.97
N TYR A 339 -2.39 0.12 -11.20
CA TYR A 339 -1.20 -0.54 -11.73
C TYR A 339 -0.85 -0.08 -13.15
N LEU A 340 -1.85 0.09 -14.03
CA LEU A 340 -1.63 0.64 -15.37
C LEU A 340 -1.24 2.12 -15.30
N ARG A 341 -1.88 2.89 -14.40
CA ARG A 341 -1.49 4.29 -14.14
C ARG A 341 -0.01 4.40 -13.78
N ILE A 342 0.46 3.59 -12.82
CA ILE A 342 1.87 3.60 -12.39
C ILE A 342 2.79 3.31 -13.57
N ALA A 343 2.50 2.28 -14.37
CA ALA A 343 3.31 1.96 -15.53
C ALA A 343 3.44 3.15 -16.50
N LYS A 344 2.33 3.84 -16.79
CA LYS A 344 2.31 5.03 -17.64
C LYS A 344 3.12 6.18 -17.02
N ALA A 345 2.87 6.49 -15.76
CA ALA A 345 3.52 7.59 -15.05
C ALA A 345 5.03 7.41 -14.92
N LEU A 346 5.49 6.18 -14.64
CA LEU A 346 6.92 5.90 -14.55
C LEU A 346 7.64 6.05 -15.90
N VAL A 347 7.06 5.54 -17.00
CA VAL A 347 7.60 5.73 -18.36
C VAL A 347 7.56 7.19 -18.80
N GLU A 348 6.52 7.92 -18.43
CA GLU A 348 6.45 9.37 -18.70
C GLU A 348 7.52 10.15 -17.94
N THR A 349 7.70 9.83 -16.66
CA THR A 349 8.69 10.47 -15.79
C THR A 349 10.12 10.19 -16.27
N SER A 350 10.44 8.94 -16.60
CA SER A 350 11.78 8.58 -17.08
C SER A 350 12.15 9.26 -18.41
N ARG A 351 11.16 9.51 -19.28
CA ARG A 351 11.33 10.22 -20.55
C ARG A 351 11.39 11.73 -20.38
N ALA A 352 10.69 12.28 -19.39
CA ALA A 352 10.68 13.71 -19.09
C ALA A 352 11.96 14.17 -18.36
N TYR A 353 12.58 13.30 -17.56
CA TYR A 353 13.79 13.58 -16.79
C TYR A 353 14.91 12.57 -17.10
N PRO A 354 15.31 12.40 -18.38
CA PRO A 354 16.19 11.32 -18.81
C PRO A 354 17.56 11.34 -18.11
N GLU A 355 18.04 12.51 -17.71
CA GLU A 355 19.27 12.68 -16.92
C GLU A 355 19.25 11.95 -15.57
N LEU A 356 18.08 11.66 -15.01
CA LEU A 356 17.93 10.92 -13.76
C LEU A 356 17.74 9.40 -13.96
N PHE A 357 17.68 8.94 -15.21
CA PHE A 357 17.41 7.53 -15.55
C PHE A 357 18.40 6.97 -16.58
N ARG A 358 19.49 7.68 -16.88
CA ARG A 358 20.57 7.17 -17.77
C ARG A 358 21.21 5.88 -17.25
N ARG A 359 21.15 5.66 -15.94
CA ARG A 359 21.54 4.42 -15.27
C ARG A 359 20.38 3.91 -14.42
N LYS A 360 20.40 2.60 -14.20
CA LYS A 360 19.44 1.90 -13.33
C LYS A 360 19.30 2.61 -11.97
N PRO A 361 18.05 2.89 -11.53
CA PRO A 361 17.79 3.38 -10.18
C PRO A 361 18.47 2.52 -9.12
N GLY A 362 19.13 3.16 -8.15
CA GLY A 362 19.63 2.45 -6.98
C GLY A 362 18.48 2.13 -6.04
N LEU A 363 18.33 0.87 -5.62
CA LEU A 363 17.31 0.47 -4.65
C LEU A 363 17.99 0.22 -3.30
N GLU A 364 17.60 0.96 -2.28
CA GLU A 364 18.14 0.82 -0.92
C GLU A 364 17.03 0.50 0.08
N PHE A 365 17.18 -0.58 0.85
CA PHE A 365 16.17 -1.06 1.80
C PHE A 365 16.64 -0.87 3.23
N LEU A 366 15.87 -0.12 4.02
CA LEU A 366 16.17 0.10 5.42
C LEU A 366 15.83 -1.13 6.25
N THR A 367 16.72 -1.46 7.19
CA THR A 367 16.49 -2.55 8.15
C THR A 367 15.38 -2.16 9.12
N PRO A 368 14.32 -2.97 9.28
CA PRO A 368 13.25 -2.69 10.23
C PRO A 368 13.69 -2.85 11.68
N TYR A 369 12.99 -2.16 12.57
CA TYR A 369 13.18 -2.28 14.02
C TYR A 369 12.45 -3.50 14.60
N GLN A 370 12.93 -3.96 15.75
CA GLN A 370 12.31 -5.05 16.51
C GLN A 370 10.99 -4.60 17.16
N PRO A 371 9.96 -5.46 17.19
CA PRO A 371 8.78 -5.19 18.01
C PRO A 371 9.13 -5.06 19.49
N VAL A 372 8.42 -4.19 20.19
CA VAL A 372 8.61 -3.94 21.61
C VAL A 372 7.42 -4.52 22.38
N PRO A 373 7.60 -5.41 23.36
CA PRO A 373 6.49 -5.93 24.16
C PRO A 373 5.74 -4.80 24.89
N THR A 374 4.41 -4.93 24.97
CA THR A 374 3.55 -4.03 25.75
C THR A 374 2.50 -4.82 26.53
N GLU A 375 2.19 -4.32 27.72
CA GLU A 375 1.02 -4.75 28.51
C GLU A 375 -0.12 -3.72 28.45
N ILE A 376 0.13 -2.56 27.85
CA ILE A 376 -0.81 -1.45 27.71
C ILE A 376 -1.26 -1.39 26.26
N ALA A 377 -2.46 -1.91 26.01
CA ALA A 377 -3.15 -1.86 24.74
C ALA A 377 -4.67 -1.85 24.97
N TYR A 378 -5.41 -1.35 24.00
CA TYR A 378 -6.87 -1.38 23.98
C TYR A 378 -7.39 -2.80 23.81
N GLU A 379 -6.78 -3.55 22.89
CA GLU A 379 -7.14 -4.92 22.57
C GLU A 379 -6.26 -5.93 23.32
N GLU A 380 -6.85 -6.98 23.88
CA GLU A 380 -6.11 -7.99 24.66
C GLU A 380 -5.03 -8.72 23.85
N TRP A 381 -5.22 -8.85 22.53
CA TRP A 381 -4.27 -9.52 21.63
C TRP A 381 -3.10 -8.64 21.21
N ALA A 382 -3.17 -7.32 21.42
CA ALA A 382 -2.14 -6.37 21.04
C ALA A 382 -0.99 -6.37 22.07
N LYS A 383 -0.10 -7.37 21.99
CA LYS A 383 1.01 -7.60 22.94
C LYS A 383 2.35 -6.96 22.57
N SER A 384 2.40 -6.27 21.43
CA SER A 384 3.62 -5.63 20.96
C SER A 384 3.35 -4.33 20.23
N CYS A 385 4.32 -3.44 20.29
CA CYS A 385 4.37 -2.19 19.59
C CYS A 385 5.42 -2.22 18.49
N HIS A 386 5.20 -1.43 17.46
CA HIS A 386 5.86 -1.53 16.17
C HIS A 386 6.25 -0.15 15.67
N VAL A 387 7.47 -0.05 15.16
CA VAL A 387 7.96 1.15 14.48
C VAL A 387 7.45 1.13 13.05
N HIS A 388 6.64 2.11 12.68
CA HIS A 388 6.10 2.21 11.34
C HIS A 388 7.16 2.63 10.31
N ALA A 389 6.90 2.37 9.03
CA ALA A 389 7.81 2.66 7.93
C ALA A 389 8.22 4.14 7.88
N GLU A 390 7.26 5.05 8.13
CA GLU A 390 7.47 6.49 8.14
C GLU A 390 8.46 6.91 9.24
N VAL A 391 8.33 6.33 10.44
CA VAL A 391 9.23 6.60 11.57
C VAL A 391 10.63 6.08 11.27
N THR A 392 10.74 4.85 10.74
CA THR A 392 12.03 4.27 10.31
C THR A 392 12.73 5.17 9.30
N MET A 393 12.00 5.70 8.32
CA MET A 393 12.55 6.59 7.29
C MET A 393 13.06 7.90 7.89
N VAL A 394 12.28 8.55 8.77
CA VAL A 394 12.71 9.78 9.45
C VAL A 394 13.96 9.55 10.30
N VAL A 395 13.97 8.48 11.11
CA VAL A 395 15.10 8.15 11.99
C VAL A 395 16.37 7.93 11.18
N PHE A 396 16.30 7.21 10.05
CA PHE A 396 17.43 7.06 9.15
C PHE A 396 18.01 8.39 8.69
N TYR A 397 17.17 9.32 8.23
CA TYR A 397 17.64 10.59 7.74
C TYR A 397 18.12 11.54 8.85
N GLU A 398 17.58 11.45 10.07
CA GLU A 398 18.10 12.16 11.24
C GLU A 398 19.49 11.68 11.62
N LEU A 399 19.69 10.37 11.72
CA LEU A 399 21.00 9.77 12.01
C LEU A 399 22.01 10.07 10.90
N ARG A 400 21.57 10.08 9.64
CA ARG A 400 22.43 10.46 8.52
C ARG A 400 22.85 11.92 8.59
N ALA A 401 21.90 12.83 8.82
CA ALA A 401 22.17 14.27 8.92
C ALA A 401 23.09 14.60 10.09
N GLN A 402 23.03 13.84 11.18
CA GLN A 402 24.00 13.94 12.28
C GLN A 402 25.41 13.58 11.82
N ARG A 403 25.59 12.47 11.09
CA ARG A 403 26.92 12.03 10.59
C ARG A 403 27.51 12.96 9.53
N THR A 404 26.69 13.44 8.59
CA THR A 404 27.17 14.30 7.50
C THR A 404 27.49 15.73 7.92
N ARG A 405 27.08 16.16 9.12
CA ARG A 405 27.59 17.41 9.73
C ARG A 405 29.06 17.28 10.14
N ASP A 406 29.52 16.06 10.37
CA ASP A 406 30.91 15.76 10.75
C ASP A 406 31.79 15.43 9.54
N GLU A 407 31.20 14.96 8.44
CA GLU A 407 31.89 14.58 7.19
C GLU A 407 31.26 15.28 5.99
N GLY A 408 31.97 16.26 5.42
CA GLY A 408 31.49 17.07 4.31
C GLY A 408 31.23 16.25 3.04
N GLU A 409 29.97 15.89 2.79
CA GLU A 409 29.54 15.31 1.51
C GLU A 409 28.58 16.26 0.78
N GLY A 410 29.05 16.77 -0.36
CA GLY A 410 28.28 17.56 -1.31
C GLY A 410 28.08 16.79 -2.61
N GLU A 411 26.98 16.04 -2.73
CA GLU A 411 26.40 15.73 -4.06
C GLU A 411 25.00 15.10 -3.99
N ARG A 412 24.70 14.34 -2.92
CA ARG A 412 23.37 13.71 -2.74
C ARG A 412 22.33 14.73 -2.30
N LYS A 413 21.28 14.90 -3.09
CA LYS A 413 20.15 15.72 -2.67
C LYS A 413 19.24 14.92 -1.76
N GLU A 414 18.98 15.46 -0.58
CA GLU A 414 18.04 14.84 0.36
C GLU A 414 16.62 14.87 -0.21
N PRO A 415 15.79 13.85 0.06
CA PRO A 415 14.40 13.89 -0.35
C PRO A 415 13.68 15.05 0.33
N ARG A 416 12.77 15.68 -0.41
CA ARG A 416 11.89 16.76 0.10
C ARG A 416 10.59 16.19 0.65
N VAL A 417 10.21 15.00 0.20
CA VAL A 417 8.93 14.37 0.49
C VAL A 417 9.07 12.87 0.75
N MET A 418 8.02 12.28 1.31
CA MET A 418 7.93 10.85 1.58
C MET A 418 6.68 10.29 0.91
N GLY A 419 6.89 9.30 0.05
CA GLY A 419 5.82 8.50 -0.51
C GLY A 419 5.46 7.35 0.42
N THR A 420 4.21 6.91 0.38
CA THR A 420 3.73 5.78 1.19
C THR A 420 2.85 4.87 0.35
N SER A 421 2.66 3.61 0.78
CA SER A 421 1.74 2.68 0.11
C SER A 421 0.31 2.75 0.67
N LYS A 422 0.13 3.43 1.80
CA LYS A 422 -1.16 3.74 2.45
C LYS A 422 -1.06 5.11 3.10
N TYR A 423 -2.20 5.77 3.27
CA TYR A 423 -2.21 7.06 3.95
C TYR A 423 -1.61 6.94 5.35
N HIS A 424 -1.07 8.04 5.88
CA HIS A 424 -0.51 8.01 7.22
C HIS A 424 -1.58 7.66 8.26
N CYS A 425 -1.21 6.81 9.23
CA CYS A 425 -2.02 6.68 10.43
C CYS A 425 -2.00 7.99 11.23
N TYR A 426 -2.92 8.14 12.18
CA TYR A 426 -3.02 9.35 12.99
C TYR A 426 -1.69 9.71 13.67
N LEU A 427 -1.01 8.72 14.26
CA LEU A 427 0.26 8.93 14.97
C LEU A 427 1.44 9.21 14.03
N CYS A 428 1.48 8.60 12.85
CA CYS A 428 2.50 8.94 11.83
C CYS A 428 2.26 10.35 11.29
N TYR A 429 1.00 10.75 11.07
CA TYR A 429 0.66 12.12 10.70
C TYR A 429 1.14 13.13 11.75
N LEU A 430 0.81 12.92 13.03
CA LEU A 430 1.25 13.79 14.12
C LEU A 430 2.78 13.83 14.23
N PHE A 431 3.43 12.67 14.13
CA PHE A 431 4.88 12.57 14.17
C PHE A 431 5.53 13.38 13.04
N LEU A 432 5.09 13.22 11.80
CA LEU A 432 5.62 13.97 10.65
C LEU A 432 5.34 15.47 10.79
N LYS A 433 4.12 15.84 11.21
CA LYS A 433 3.72 17.24 11.47
C LYS A 433 4.65 17.93 12.48
N HIS A 434 5.01 17.24 13.57
CA HIS A 434 5.84 17.84 14.62
C HIS A 434 7.34 17.69 14.40
N GLN A 435 7.78 16.64 13.71
CA GLN A 435 9.19 16.45 13.38
C GLN A 435 9.63 17.39 12.24
N GLY A 436 8.74 17.70 11.29
CA GLY A 436 8.88 18.81 10.36
C GLY A 436 9.87 18.61 9.20
N ARG A 437 10.53 17.46 9.08
CA ARG A 437 11.44 17.17 7.96
C ARG A 437 10.71 16.79 6.68
N PHE A 438 9.63 16.00 6.80
CA PHE A 438 8.78 15.64 5.69
C PHE A 438 7.38 16.21 5.92
N PRO A 439 6.81 16.94 4.95
CA PRO A 439 5.43 17.39 5.05
C PRO A 439 4.51 16.16 5.02
N PRO A 440 3.54 16.03 5.95
CA PRO A 440 2.50 15.03 5.80
C PRO A 440 1.60 15.42 4.62
N VAL A 441 1.39 14.50 3.69
CA VAL A 441 0.59 14.75 2.47
C VAL A 441 -0.84 14.21 2.57
N ASN A 442 -1.08 13.30 3.50
CA ASN A 442 -2.41 12.74 3.74
C ASN A 442 -2.46 12.05 5.11
N THR A 443 -3.67 11.69 5.55
CA THR A 443 -3.87 10.79 6.68
C THR A 443 -5.20 10.07 6.53
N HIS A 444 -5.27 8.81 6.93
CA HIS A 444 -6.55 8.10 7.08
C HIS A 444 -7.10 8.23 8.50
N GLY A 445 -6.40 8.95 9.39
CA GLY A 445 -6.86 9.35 10.73
C GLY A 445 -7.11 8.23 11.74
N ARG A 446 -6.80 6.97 11.40
CA ARG A 446 -6.91 5.85 12.34
C ARG A 446 -5.69 5.81 13.27
N LEU A 447 -5.97 5.69 14.56
CA LEU A 447 -5.00 5.47 15.61
C LEU A 447 -4.67 3.97 15.74
N TYR A 448 -3.41 3.70 16.03
CA TYR A 448 -2.91 2.36 16.35
C TYR A 448 -2.12 2.50 17.65
N ASP A 449 -2.70 2.05 18.76
CA ASP A 449 -2.04 1.99 20.09
C ASP A 449 -0.75 1.14 20.10
N GLN A 450 -0.60 0.23 19.14
CA GLN A 450 0.62 -0.54 18.87
C GLN A 450 1.74 0.27 18.20
N TRP A 451 1.63 1.58 18.04
CA TRP A 451 2.68 2.40 17.44
C TRP A 451 3.79 2.75 18.44
N THR A 452 5.03 2.96 17.95
CA THR A 452 6.15 3.44 18.79
C THR A 452 7.23 4.15 17.98
N ILE A 453 8.09 4.91 18.68
CA ILE A 453 9.32 5.51 18.16
C ILE A 453 10.53 4.75 18.74
N PRO A 454 11.60 4.48 17.97
CA PRO A 454 12.85 3.93 18.50
C PRO A 454 13.52 4.89 19.48
N ASP A 455 13.93 4.37 20.65
CA ASP A 455 14.69 5.09 21.68
C ASP A 455 16.16 4.69 21.61
N LEU A 456 16.96 5.50 20.91
CA LEU A 456 18.29 5.12 20.45
C LEU A 456 19.42 5.84 21.18
N GLU A 457 20.46 5.09 21.58
CA GLU A 457 21.71 5.65 22.10
C GLU A 457 22.43 6.48 21.03
N GLU A 458 22.28 6.09 19.76
CA GLU A 458 22.88 6.72 18.59
C GLU A 458 22.38 8.15 18.33
N TYR A 459 21.27 8.56 18.96
CA TYR A 459 20.81 9.94 18.89
C TYR A 459 21.80 10.87 19.59
N GLY A 460 22.43 11.74 18.82
CA GLY A 460 23.16 12.88 19.33
C GLY A 460 22.23 13.82 20.09
N MET A 461 22.81 14.72 20.90
CA MET A 461 22.06 15.59 21.81
C MET A 461 20.94 16.37 21.11
N GLU A 462 21.21 16.94 19.93
CA GLU A 462 20.25 17.74 19.18
C GLU A 462 19.08 16.89 18.62
N VAL A 463 19.38 15.71 18.06
CA VAL A 463 18.36 14.77 17.56
C VAL A 463 17.49 14.27 18.71
N ARG A 464 18.12 13.92 19.83
CA ARG A 464 17.43 13.44 21.03
C ARG A 464 16.46 14.48 21.57
N GLU A 465 16.90 15.73 21.70
CA GLU A 465 16.05 16.81 22.21
C GLU A 465 14.88 17.11 21.26
N ARG A 466 15.12 17.09 19.94
CA ARG A 466 14.03 17.15 18.97
C ARG A 466 13.04 16.01 19.12
N MET A 467 13.51 14.77 19.25
CA MET A 467 12.62 13.61 19.40
C MET A 467 11.80 13.67 20.69
N ARG A 468 12.38 14.15 21.79
CA ARG A 468 11.63 14.43 23.03
C ARG A 468 10.52 15.44 22.78
N GLU A 469 10.85 16.56 22.15
CA GLU A 469 9.87 17.59 21.84
C GLU A 469 8.75 17.07 20.93
N VAL A 470 9.09 16.22 19.95
CA VAL A 470 8.09 15.54 19.11
C VAL A 470 7.18 14.65 19.94
N VAL A 471 7.73 13.81 20.83
CA VAL A 471 6.93 12.96 21.74
C VAL A 471 5.99 13.83 22.58
N ARG A 472 6.48 14.94 23.14
CA ARG A 472 5.67 15.87 23.94
C ARG A 472 4.52 16.47 23.15
N LYS A 473 4.78 16.92 21.93
CA LYS A 473 3.74 17.52 21.07
C LYS A 473 2.71 16.51 20.61
N VAL A 474 3.14 15.30 20.22
CA VAL A 474 2.23 14.20 19.85
C VAL A 474 1.33 13.85 21.04
N ASP A 475 1.89 13.66 22.23
CA ASP A 475 1.11 13.38 23.46
C ASP A 475 0.12 14.51 23.76
N ALA A 476 0.56 15.77 23.66
CA ALA A 476 -0.32 16.92 23.89
C ALA A 476 -1.48 16.99 22.90
N GLU A 477 -1.30 16.61 21.63
CA GLU A 477 -2.42 16.49 20.68
C GLU A 477 -3.34 15.33 21.05
N VAL A 478 -2.80 14.17 21.44
CA VAL A 478 -3.61 13.02 21.89
C VAL A 478 -4.46 13.37 23.10
N VAL A 479 -3.88 14.00 24.12
CA VAL A 479 -4.59 14.43 25.33
C VAL A 479 -5.64 15.49 25.00
N ARG A 480 -5.30 16.48 24.17
CA ARG A 480 -6.23 17.52 23.74
C ARG A 480 -7.44 16.94 23.01
N GLU A 481 -7.22 16.09 22.00
CA GLU A 481 -8.33 15.43 21.30
C GLU A 481 -9.17 14.55 22.25
N THR A 482 -8.54 13.94 23.26
CA THR A 482 -9.27 13.16 24.28
C THR A 482 -10.17 14.05 25.14
N VAL A 483 -9.71 15.24 25.53
CA VAL A 483 -10.43 16.21 26.37
C VAL A 483 -11.51 16.96 25.60
N ASP A 484 -11.21 17.41 24.38
CA ASP A 484 -12.11 18.20 23.53
C ASP A 484 -13.39 17.43 23.15
N LEU A 485 -13.34 16.10 23.16
CA LEU A 485 -14.51 15.24 22.98
C LEU A 485 -15.53 15.30 24.15
N GLY A 486 -15.18 15.92 25.28
CA GLY A 486 -16.07 16.10 26.44
C GLY A 486 -16.55 14.79 27.08
N GLY A 487 -17.53 14.89 27.99
CA GLY A 487 -18.21 13.74 28.61
C GLY A 487 -19.46 13.26 27.85
N GLY A 488 -19.66 13.72 26.61
CA GLY A 488 -20.77 13.32 25.75
C GLY A 488 -20.55 11.94 25.14
N GLU A 489 -21.62 11.34 24.62
CA GLU A 489 -21.51 10.10 23.84
C GLU A 489 -20.52 10.30 22.68
N ALA A 490 -19.57 9.36 22.56
CA ALA A 490 -18.57 9.36 21.50
C ALA A 490 -19.22 9.66 20.14
N GLU A 491 -18.80 10.75 19.51
CA GLU A 491 -19.22 11.03 18.14
C GLU A 491 -18.54 9.97 17.25
N VAL A 492 -19.29 8.91 16.90
CA VAL A 492 -18.77 7.79 16.12
C VAL A 492 -18.44 8.29 14.72
N ARG A 493 -17.17 8.70 14.53
CA ARG A 493 -16.68 9.12 13.23
C ARG A 493 -16.66 7.92 12.28
N TRP A 494 -17.17 8.15 11.07
CA TRP A 494 -17.22 7.09 10.08
C TRP A 494 -15.80 6.67 9.72
N ARG A 495 -15.51 5.38 9.86
CA ARG A 495 -14.22 4.82 9.50
C ARG A 495 -14.03 4.86 7.98
N ALA A 496 -13.26 5.84 7.53
CA ALA A 496 -12.68 5.79 6.19
C ALA A 496 -11.89 4.49 6.03
N GLU A 497 -12.16 3.79 4.94
CA GLU A 497 -11.49 2.54 4.60
C GLU A 497 -9.98 2.74 4.45
N PRO A 498 -9.15 1.68 4.56
CA PRO A 498 -7.71 1.79 4.35
C PRO A 498 -7.40 2.51 3.04
N MET A 499 -7.01 3.78 3.17
CA MET A 499 -6.72 4.64 2.06
C MET A 499 -5.34 4.31 1.56
N THR A 500 -5.24 4.07 0.26
CA THR A 500 -3.99 3.77 -0.40
C THR A 500 -3.42 5.09 -0.88
N SER A 501 -2.18 5.40 -0.51
CA SER A 501 -1.45 6.55 -1.03
C SER A 501 -1.16 6.29 -2.50
N ARG A 502 -2.00 6.85 -3.36
CA ARG A 502 -1.92 6.80 -4.81
C ARG A 502 -2.71 7.97 -5.37
N GLN A 503 -2.39 8.39 -6.59
CA GLN A 503 -3.22 9.35 -7.32
C GLN A 503 -4.66 8.84 -7.39
N ASN A 504 -5.58 9.75 -7.07
CA ASN A 504 -6.99 9.49 -7.16
C ASN A 504 -7.43 9.63 -8.62
N LEU A 505 -7.63 8.51 -9.30
CA LEU A 505 -8.11 8.48 -10.69
C LEU A 505 -9.55 8.99 -10.81
N LEU A 506 -10.34 8.85 -9.75
CA LEU A 506 -11.77 9.22 -9.74
C LEU A 506 -11.98 10.72 -9.53
N LEU A 507 -11.03 11.40 -8.89
CA LEU A 507 -11.06 12.85 -8.64
C LEU A 507 -10.02 13.63 -9.46
N TRP A 508 -9.46 13.03 -10.51
CA TRP A 508 -8.42 13.62 -11.34
C TRP A 508 -8.88 14.82 -12.20
N GLU A 509 -8.68 16.07 -11.82
CA GLU A 509 -9.00 17.18 -12.74
C GLU A 509 -8.09 17.16 -13.98
N GLU A 510 -8.66 16.95 -15.18
CA GLU A 510 -7.92 17.14 -16.44
C GLU A 510 -7.51 18.63 -16.53
N GLY A 511 -6.27 18.93 -16.17
CA GLY A 511 -5.75 20.31 -16.14
C GLY A 511 -5.04 20.72 -14.85
N GLY A 512 -5.07 19.90 -13.79
CA GLY A 512 -4.36 20.15 -12.53
C GLY A 512 -2.85 19.85 -12.57
N GLY A 513 -2.24 19.82 -13.76
CA GLY A 513 -0.79 19.80 -13.90
C GLY A 513 -0.26 21.22 -13.94
N VAL A 514 0.25 21.70 -12.80
CA VAL A 514 1.24 22.79 -12.76
C VAL A 514 2.35 22.41 -11.79
#